data_AF-A0A151T4Y5-F1
#
_entry.id   AF-A0A151T4Y5-F1
#
_cell.length_a   1.000
_cell.length_b   1.000
_cell.length_c   1.000
_cell.angle_alpha   90.00
_cell.angle_beta   90.00
_cell.angle_gamma   90.00
#
_symmetry.space_group_name_H-M   'P 1'
#
loop_
_entity.id
_entity.type
_entity.pdbx_description
1 polymer ?
#
loop_
_entity_poly.entity_id
_entity_poly.type
_entity_poly.pdbx_seq_one_letter_code
_entity_poly.pdbx_strand_id
1 'polypeptide(L)' 'MARCMLHEKNLPKQFWAEAANTAVFLQNRLPSKAVKNLTPFKAWYGYKPSLNFLSIWLFVLHLCSSG' A
#
# COMPACT_ATOMS: atom_id res chain seq x y z
N MET A 1 -4.76 7.81 2.51
CA MET A 1 -3.55 7.13 2.01
C MET A 1 -3.35 7.29 0.51
N ALA A 2 -4.23 6.75 -0.35
CA ALA A 2 -4.02 6.80 -1.81
C ALA A 2 -3.81 8.22 -2.38
N ARG A 3 -4.68 9.17 -2.00
CA ARG A 3 -4.56 10.58 -2.41
C ARG A 3 -3.26 11.25 -1.94
N CYS A 4 -2.79 10.89 -0.74
CA CYS A 4 -1.54 11.42 -0.19
C CYS A 4 -0.34 10.88 -0.96
N MET A 5 -0.31 9.58 -1.29
CA MET A 5 0.76 8.96 -2.07
C MET A 5 0.90 9.58 -3.47
N LEU A 6 -0.23 9.86 -4.13
CA LEU A 6 -0.23 10.53 -5.42
C LEU A 6 0.30 11.96 -5.33
N HIS A 7 -0.11 12.70 -4.30
CA HIS A 7 0.30 14.09 -4.10
C HIS A 7 1.76 14.21 -3.67
N GLU A 8 2.25 13.34 -2.78
CA GLU A 8 3.65 13.34 -2.32
C GLU A 8 4.66 13.09 -3.44
N LYS A 9 4.27 12.30 -4.45
CA LYS A 9 5.13 11.90 -5.56
C LYS A 9 4.77 12.59 -6.88
N ASN A 10 3.87 13.59 -6.84
CA ASN A 10 3.34 14.28 -8.03
C ASN A 10 2.92 13.31 -9.15
N LEU A 11 2.36 12.16 -8.77
CA LEU A 11 2.03 11.12 -9.73
C LEU A 11 0.80 11.53 -10.55
N PRO A 12 0.84 11.30 -11.86
CA PRO A 12 -0.31 11.58 -12.71
C PRO A 12 -1.47 10.64 -12.36
N LYS A 13 -2.70 11.11 -12.65
CA LYS A 13 -3.93 10.43 -12.20
C LYS A 13 -4.09 9.00 -12.74
N GLN A 14 -3.39 8.65 -13.81
CA GLN A 14 -3.30 7.30 -14.37
C GLN A 14 -2.85 6.24 -13.34
N PHE A 15 -2.05 6.62 -12.33
CA PHE A 15 -1.64 5.69 -11.26
C PHE A 15 -2.64 5.58 -10.10
N TRP A 16 -3.86 6.13 -10.22
CA TRP A 16 -4.87 6.08 -9.15
C TRP A 16 -5.24 4.65 -8.75
N ALA A 17 -5.42 3.76 -9.73
CA ALA A 17 -5.78 2.37 -9.48
C ALA A 17 -4.69 1.68 -8.64
N GLU A 18 -3.43 1.93 -8.96
CA GLU A 18 -2.29 1.33 -8.27
C GLU A 18 -2.08 1.93 -6.89
N ALA A 19 -2.18 3.27 -6.75
CA ALA A 19 -2.12 3.94 -5.47
C ALA A 19 -3.26 3.54 -4.53
N ALA A 20 -4.48 3.33 -5.07
CA ALA A 20 -5.61 2.82 -4.31
C ALA A 20 -5.37 1.38 -3.84
N ASN A 21 -4.90 0.51 -4.74
CA ASN A 21 -4.59 -0.88 -4.41
C ASN A 21 -3.52 -0.96 -3.32
N THR A 22 -2.45 -0.17 -3.42
CA THR A 22 -1.40 -0.11 -2.40
C THR A 22 -1.89 0.44 -1.07
N ALA A 23 -2.74 1.47 -1.10
CA ALA A 23 -3.33 2.01 0.13
C ALA A 23 -4.19 0.97 0.87
N VAL A 24 -4.98 0.18 0.15
CA VAL A 24 -5.79 -0.91 0.72
C VAL A 24 -4.89 -2.05 1.19
N PHE A 25 -3.86 -2.41 0.41
CA PHE A 25 -2.88 -3.41 0.76
C PHE A 25 -2.15 -3.08 2.07
N LEU A 26 -1.69 -1.83 2.22
CA LEU A 26 -1.06 -1.34 3.45
C LEU A 26 -2.04 -1.37 4.62
N GLN A 27 -3.27 -0.88 4.44
CA GLN A 27 -4.30 -0.91 5.50
C GLN A 27 -4.59 -2.33 5.98
N ASN A 28 -4.68 -3.30 5.06
CA ASN A 28 -4.91 -4.70 5.41
C ASN A 28 -3.73 -5.33 6.15
N ARG A 29 -2.54 -4.75 6.05
CA ARG A 29 -1.29 -5.27 6.63
C ARG A 29 -0.81 -4.47 7.84
N LEU A 30 -1.40 -3.31 8.12
CA LEU A 30 -1.13 -2.55 9.32
C LEU A 30 -1.95 -3.12 10.49
N PRO A 31 -1.37 -3.21 11.69
CA PRO A 31 -2.11 -3.63 12.87
C PRO A 31 -3.19 -2.59 13.15
N SER A 32 -4.45 -3.05 13.21
CA SER A 32 -5.57 -2.17 13.50
C SER A 32 -6.06 -2.42 14.92
N LYS A 33 -6.32 -1.33 15.66
CA LYS A 33 -6.95 -1.41 16.99
C LYS A 33 -8.31 -2.13 16.92
N ALA A 34 -9.02 -2.00 15.80
CA ALA A 34 -10.29 -2.66 15.56
C ALA A 34 -10.19 -4.20 15.57
N VAL A 35 -9.00 -4.76 15.30
CA VAL A 35 -8.77 -6.20 15.24
C VAL A 35 -7.78 -6.64 16.34
N LYS A 36 -7.89 -6.07 17.54
CA LYS A 36 -7.05 -6.43 18.70
C LYS A 36 -5.54 -6.38 18.40
N ASN A 37 -5.10 -5.36 17.65
CA ASN A 37 -3.72 -5.18 17.18
C ASN A 37 -3.20 -6.28 16.22
N LEU A 38 -4.09 -7.12 15.69
CA LEU A 38 -3.80 -7.97 14.54
C LEU A 38 -3.95 -7.16 13.26
N THR A 39 -3.28 -7.60 12.21
CA THR A 39 -3.50 -7.07 10.87
C THR A 39 -4.77 -7.69 10.31
N PRO A 40 -5.65 -6.92 9.63
CA PRO A 40 -6.86 -7.46 9.02
C PRO A 40 -6.58 -8.68 8.14
N PHE A 41 -5.47 -8.66 7.40
CA PHE A 41 -5.00 -9.78 6.60
C PHE A 41 -4.76 -11.04 7.44
N LYS A 42 -4.04 -10.92 8.56
CA LYS A 42 -3.75 -12.06 9.43
C LYS A 42 -5.00 -12.59 10.12
N ALA A 43 -5.94 -11.70 10.46
CA ALA A 43 -7.22 -12.11 11.04
C ALA A 43 -8.11 -12.86 10.04
N TRP A 44 -8.04 -12.50 8.76
CA TRP A 44 -8.83 -13.14 7.71
C TRP A 44 -8.21 -14.45 7.19
N TYR A 45 -6.91 -14.44 6.91
CA TYR A 45 -6.22 -15.55 6.25
C TYR A 45 -5.41 -16.44 7.19
N GLY A 46 -5.17 -16.02 8.43
CA GLY A 46 -4.42 -16.80 9.43
C GLY A 46 -2.90 -16.81 9.27
N TYR A 47 -2.34 -16.31 8.16
CA TYR A 47 -0.89 -16.26 7.92
C TYR A 47 -0.37 -14.83 7.68
N LYS A 48 0.96 -14.64 7.83
CA LYS A 48 1.62 -13.35 7.57
C LYS A 48 1.79 -13.15 6.06
N PRO A 49 1.44 -11.97 5.52
CA PRO A 49 1.50 -11.77 4.09
C PRO A 49 2.90 -11.34 3.62
N SER A 50 3.31 -11.78 2.42
CA SER A 50 4.62 -11.48 1.83
C SER A 50 4.71 -10.03 1.34
N LEU A 51 5.75 -9.29 1.73
CA LEU A 51 5.91 -7.86 1.43
C LEU A 51 6.67 -7.58 0.12
N ASN A 52 7.09 -8.62 -0.61
CA ASN A 52 7.91 -8.48 -1.82
C ASN A 52 7.28 -7.57 -2.88
N PHE A 53 5.94 -7.58 -2.99
CA PHE A 53 5.20 -6.71 -3.91
C PHE A 53 5.34 -5.21 -3.57
N LEU A 54 5.51 -4.88 -2.29
CA LEU A 54 5.67 -3.50 -1.84
C LEU A 54 7.00 -2.89 -2.31
N SER A 55 8.09 -3.69 -2.33
CA SER A 55 9.40 -3.23 -2.79
C SER A 55 9.41 -2.90 -4.28
N ILE A 56 8.71 -3.68 -5.09
CA ILE A 56 8.55 -3.43 -6.52
C ILE A 56 7.78 -2.11 -6.74
N TRP A 57 6.70 -1.91 -5.98
CA TRP A 57 5.90 -0.69 -6.10
C TRP A 57 6.63 0.56 -5.64
N LEU A 58 7.35 0.50 -4.51
CA LEU A 58 8.19 1.59 -4.03
C LEU A 58 9.31 1.94 -5.03
N PHE A 59 9.85 0.94 -5.71
CA PHE A 59 10.83 1.13 -6.77
C PHE A 59 10.23 1.83 -8.01
N VAL A 60 9.05 1.38 -8.47
CA VAL A 60 8.31 2.01 -9.59
C VAL A 60 7.94 3.46 -9.26
N LEU A 61 7.50 3.73 -8.03
CA LEU A 61 7.25 5.09 -7.54
C LEU A 61 8.49 5.98 -7.58
N HIS A 62 9.64 5.45 -7.18
CA HIS A 62 10.89 6.20 -7.16
C HIS A 62 11.33 6.57 -8.58
N LEU A 63 11.25 5.62 -9.51
CA LEU A 63 11.52 5.86 -10.93
C LEU A 63 10.54 6.86 -11.53
N CYS A 64 9.24 6.74 -11.27
CA CYS A 64 8.23 7.62 -11.86
C CYS A 64 8.26 9.05 -11.30
N SER A 65 8.78 9.25 -10.08
CA SER A 65 8.96 10.58 -9.47
C SER A 65 10.26 11.27 -9.89
N SER A 66 11.16 10.57 -10.60
CA SER A 66 12.47 11.08 -11.03
C SER A 66 12.51 11.46 -12.52
N GLY A 67 11.40 11.30 -13.23
CA GLY A 67 11.24 11.63 -14.65
C GLY A 67 10.43 12.88 -14.89
#